data_AF-A0A7Y8F6X6-F1
#
_entry.id   AF-A0A7Y8F6X6-F1
#
_cell.length_a   1.000
_cell.length_b   1.000
_cell.length_c   1.000
_cell.angle_alpha   90.00
_cell.angle_beta   90.00
_cell.angle_gamma   90.00
#
_symmetry.space_group_name_H-M   'P 1'
#
loop_
_entity.id
_entity.type
_entity.pdbx_description
1 polymer ?
#
loop_
_entity_poly.entity_id
_entity_poly.type
_entity_poly.pdbx_seq_one_letter_code
_entity_poly.pdbx_strand_id
1 'polypeptide(L)' 'MSTAVRLAQPTDAEGISQVILAALHSSNARDYPAEVIARVASNFTPDAVLALLTRRLVLVAVQGQAIV' A
#
# COMPACT_ATOMS: atom_id res chain seq x y z
N MET A 1 7.29 12.90 -14.81
CA MET A 1 7.14 13.56 -13.49
C MET A 1 8.29 13.13 -12.60
N SER A 2 8.80 14.00 -11.73
CA SER A 2 9.86 13.61 -10.78
C SER A 2 9.28 12.70 -9.70
N THR A 3 10.04 11.68 -9.31
CA THR A 3 9.69 10.80 -8.19
C THR A 3 10.57 11.15 -7.00
N ALA A 4 9.96 11.37 -5.85
CA ALA A 4 10.67 11.59 -4.59
C ALA A 4 10.38 10.45 -3.62
N VAL A 5 11.36 10.11 -2.78
CA VAL A 5 11.19 9.14 -1.69
C VAL A 5 11.24 9.90 -0.37
N ARG A 6 10.27 9.64 0.52
CA ARG A 6 10.20 10.24 1.86
C ARG A 6 9.59 9.29 2.87
N LEU A 7 9.72 9.63 4.16
CA LEU A 7 8.97 8.95 5.22
C LEU A 7 7.45 9.08 4.97
N ALA A 8 6.76 7.96 5.15
CA ALA A 8 5.31 7.91 5.12
C ALA A 8 4.71 8.76 6.25
N GLN A 9 3.62 9.43 5.94
CA GLN A 9 2.80 10.18 6.88
C GLN A 9 1.45 9.48 7.06
N PRO A 10 0.73 9.70 8.17
CA PRO A 10 -0.61 9.17 8.37
C PRO A 10 -1.57 9.42 7.20
N THR A 11 -1.47 10.58 6.55
CA THR A 11 -2.28 10.97 5.39
C THR A 11 -1.99 10.14 4.13
N ASP A 12 -0.87 9.42 4.08
CA ASP A 12 -0.53 8.55 2.94
C ASP A 12 -1.21 7.19 3.02
N ALA A 13 -1.88 6.86 4.13
CA ALA A 13 -2.42 5.52 4.38
C ALA A 13 -3.37 5.04 3.27
N GLU A 14 -4.20 5.93 2.73
CA GLU A 14 -5.09 5.61 1.61
C GLU A 14 -4.31 5.29 0.32
N GLY A 15 -3.34 6.14 -0.04
CA GLY A 15 -2.51 5.92 -1.23
C GLY A 15 -1.66 4.65 -1.14
N ILE A 16 -1.07 4.38 0.03
CA ILE A 16 -0.32 3.14 0.29
C ILE A 16 -1.25 1.92 0.17
N SER A 17 -2.45 1.98 0.76
CA SER A 17 -3.45 0.91 0.66
C SER A 17 -3.79 0.62 -0.80
N GLN A 18 -4.07 1.65 -1.60
CA GLN A 18 -4.40 1.49 -3.02
C GLN A 18 -3.26 0.84 -3.82
N VAL A 19 -2.00 1.28 -3.61
CA VAL A 19 -0.83 0.69 -4.28
C VAL A 19 -0.67 -0.78 -3.90
N ILE A 20 -0.79 -1.13 -2.62
CA ILE A 20 -0.67 -2.52 -2.16
C ILE A 20 -1.77 -3.39 -2.79
N LEU A 21 -3.02 -2.94 -2.77
CA LEU A 21 -4.14 -3.69 -3.33
C LEU A 21 -4.00 -3.87 -4.85
N ALA A 22 -3.60 -2.81 -5.56
CA ALA A 22 -3.34 -2.88 -7.00
C ALA A 22 -2.21 -3.88 -7.32
N ALA A 23 -1.13 -3.87 -6.54
CA ALA A 23 -0.04 -4.83 -6.69
C ALA A 23 -0.50 -6.27 -6.41
N LEU A 24 -1.21 -6.52 -5.30
CA LEU A 24 -1.74 -7.84 -4.95
C LEU A 24 -2.63 -8.42 -6.07
N HIS A 25 -3.50 -7.61 -6.65
CA HIS A 25 -4.40 -8.06 -7.72
C HIS A 25 -3.72 -8.19 -9.09
N SER A 26 -2.62 -7.49 -9.36
CA SER A 26 -1.96 -7.51 -10.66
C SER A 26 -0.80 -8.49 -10.76
N SER A 27 0.11 -8.49 -9.77
CA SER A 27 1.29 -9.36 -9.78
C SER A 27 1.03 -10.70 -9.11
N ASN A 28 0.30 -10.73 -7.99
CA ASN A 28 0.20 -11.92 -7.16
C ASN A 28 -1.00 -12.81 -7.52
N ALA A 29 -2.02 -12.27 -8.20
CA ALA A 29 -3.22 -13.02 -8.54
C ALA A 29 -2.98 -14.22 -9.49
N ARG A 30 -1.82 -14.29 -10.16
CA ARG A 30 -1.45 -15.44 -10.99
C ARG A 30 -0.94 -16.63 -10.17
N ASP A 31 -0.33 -16.34 -9.01
CA ASP A 31 0.39 -17.33 -8.21
C ASP A 31 -0.44 -17.84 -7.03
N TYR A 32 -1.49 -17.10 -6.65
CA TYR A 32 -2.32 -17.41 -5.49
C TYR A 32 -3.81 -17.46 -5.82
N PRO A 33 -4.57 -18.37 -5.19
CA PRO A 33 -6.03 -18.38 -5.29
C PRO A 33 -6.66 -17.06 -4.85
N ALA A 34 -7.80 -16.72 -5.44
CA ALA A 34 -8.52 -15.47 -5.16
C ALA A 34 -8.87 -15.29 -3.68
N GLU A 35 -9.22 -16.37 -2.97
CA GLU A 35 -9.51 -16.36 -1.53
C GLU A 35 -8.28 -15.99 -0.68
N VAL A 36 -7.08 -16.40 -1.10
CA VAL A 36 -5.83 -16.04 -0.44
C VAL A 36 -5.54 -14.57 -0.68
N ILE A 37 -5.72 -14.08 -1.91
CA ILE A 37 -5.57 -12.65 -2.23
C ILE A 37 -6.54 -11.80 -1.41
N ALA A 38 -7.82 -12.18 -1.35
CA ALA A 38 -8.84 -11.45 -0.58
C ALA A 38 -8.50 -11.37 0.91
N ARG A 39 -8.03 -12.48 1.51
CA ARG A 39 -7.60 -12.51 2.92
C ARG A 39 -6.34 -11.69 3.17
N VAL A 40 -5.42 -11.61 2.21
CA VAL A 40 -4.24 -10.76 2.35
C VAL A 40 -4.64 -9.28 2.19
N ALA A 41 -5.46 -8.97 1.20
CA ALA A 41 -5.99 -7.63 0.94
C ALA A 41 -6.72 -7.04 2.15
N SER A 42 -7.49 -7.85 2.91
CA SER A 42 -8.19 -7.38 4.12
C SER A 42 -7.25 -6.87 5.23
N ASN A 43 -5.96 -7.21 5.20
CA ASN A 43 -4.96 -6.71 6.15
C ASN A 43 -4.36 -5.35 5.74
N PHE A 44 -4.76 -4.81 4.58
CA PHE A 44 -4.20 -3.58 4.02
C PHE A 44 -5.27 -2.54 3.71
N THR A 45 -6.35 -2.49 4.48
CA THR A 45 -7.26 -1.34 4.51
C THR A 45 -6.51 -0.07 4.95
N PRO A 46 -6.99 1.15 4.65
CA PRO A 46 -6.35 2.38 5.11
C PRO A 46 -6.11 2.41 6.63
N ASP A 47 -7.07 1.93 7.43
CA ASP A 47 -6.93 1.85 8.90
C ASP A 47 -5.85 0.86 9.32
N ALA A 48 -5.77 -0.31 8.66
CA ALA A 48 -4.75 -1.31 8.95
C ALA A 48 -3.35 -0.80 8.56
N VAL A 49 -3.25 -0.08 7.45
CA VAL A 49 -2.02 0.61 7.02
C VAL A 49 -1.63 1.68 8.03
N LEU A 50 -2.57 2.51 8.50
CA LEU A 50 -2.30 3.51 9.53
C LEU A 50 -1.74 2.86 10.80
N ALA A 51 -2.34 1.76 11.26
CA ALA A 51 -1.83 0.98 12.39
C ALA A 51 -0.45 0.34 12.13
N LEU A 52 -0.10 0.06 10.88
CA LEU A 52 1.26 -0.37 10.50
C LEU A 52 2.26 0.79 10.54
N LEU A 53 1.86 2.00 10.13
CA LEU A 53 2.71 3.18 10.14
C LEU A 53 3.13 3.60 11.56
N THR A 54 2.30 3.37 12.57
CA THR A 54 2.64 3.70 13.97
C THR A 54 3.75 2.82 14.57
N ARG A 55 4.03 1.67 13.96
CA ARG A 55 4.95 0.64 14.49
C ARG A 55 6.09 0.29 13.53
N ARG A 56 6.19 0.96 12.38
CA ARG A 56 7.19 0.69 11.34
C ARG A 56 7.74 1.98 10.77
N LEU A 57 9.03 1.96 10.43
CA LEU A 57 9.61 2.97 9.55
C LEU A 57 9.26 2.58 8.11
N VAL A 58 8.43 3.40 7.47
CA VAL A 58 7.95 3.18 6.10
C VAL A 58 8.37 4.34 5.22
N LEU A 59 8.90 4.03 4.04
CA LEU A 59 9.18 4.99 2.99
C LEU A 59 8.13 4.85 1.89
N VAL A 60 7.75 5.98 1.29
CA VAL A 60 6.86 6.04 0.13
C VAL A 60 7.57 6.72 -1.03
N ALA A 61 7.29 6.25 -2.24
CA ALA A 61 7.56 7.00 -3.46
C ALA A 61 6.35 7.88 -3.78
N VAL A 62 6.61 9.13 -4.18
CA VAL A 62 5.57 10.12 -4.47
C VAL A 62 5.85 10.78 -5.81
N GLN A 63 4.82 10.86 -6.65
CA GLN A 63 4.79 11.66 -7.87
C GLN A 63 3.69 12.72 -7.74
N GLY A 64 4.08 13.97 -7.52
CA GLY A 64 3.14 15.05 -7.19
C GLY A 64 2.48 14.82 -5.83
N GLN A 65 1.19 14.48 -5.83
CA GLN A 65 0.44 14.12 -4.62
C GLN A 65 0.09 12.63 -4.54
N ALA A 66 0.42 11.85 -5.57
CA ALA A 66 0.10 10.43 -5.62
C ALA A 66 1.23 9.58 -5.03
N ILE A 67 0.84 8.60 -4.21
CA ILE A 67 1.72 7.49 -3.84
C ILE A 67 1.78 6.51 -5.02
N VAL A 68 2.98 6.10 -5.41
CA VAL A 68 3.23 5.22 -6.57
C VAL A 68 4.12 4.04 -6.24
#